data_AF-A0A2N2FGL2-F1
#
_entry.id   AF-A0A2N2FGL2-F1
#
_cell.length_a   1.000
_cell.length_b   1.000
_cell.length_c   1.000
_cell.angle_alpha   90.00
_cell.angle_beta   90.00
_cell.angle_gamma   90.00
#
_symmetry.space_group_name_H-M   'P 1'
#
loop_
_entity.id
_entity.type
_entity.pdbx_description
1 polymer ?
#
loop_
_entity_poly.entity_id
_entity_poly.type
_entity_poly.pdbx_seq_one_letter_code
_entity_poly.pdbx_strand_id
1 'polypeptide(L)'
;MHSPTPLPGRLRTLAGAARRYLFCIAPLPHATGSFSVVLGAGLAHFGVELLAQGALAAGLCLALPATGWLGLGLLCLADGYCRYREYRRLKRMMSRWGFHPRLLVPVAASRCQRDAALAAATETGHQARAQAHFRKLGYRWYHLLPDRTVENPLRFFDPAFLRVTFLPGKQ
;
A
#
# COMPACT_ATOMS: atom_id res chain seq x y z
N MET A 1 -32.24 -25.94 9.94
CA MET A 1 -30.94 -25.74 9.26
C MET A 1 -31.15 -24.77 8.10
N HIS A 2 -30.82 -23.48 8.28
CA HIS A 2 -30.82 -22.53 7.17
C HIS A 2 -29.50 -22.62 6.43
N SER A 3 -29.53 -23.24 5.26
CA SER A 3 -28.43 -23.18 4.30
C SER A 3 -28.24 -21.72 3.87
N PRO A 4 -27.05 -21.11 4.00
CA PRO A 4 -26.84 -19.74 3.56
C PRO A 4 -27.08 -19.66 2.05
N THR A 5 -28.03 -18.83 1.64
CA THR A 5 -28.32 -18.57 0.23
C THR A 5 -27.03 -18.11 -0.49
N PRO A 6 -26.66 -18.73 -1.62
CA PRO A 6 -25.45 -18.37 -2.33
C PRO A 6 -25.53 -16.91 -2.80
N LEU A 7 -24.49 -16.12 -2.49
CA LEU A 7 -24.42 -14.74 -2.93
C LEU A 7 -24.55 -14.65 -4.47
N PRO A 8 -25.38 -13.72 -5.00
CA PRO A 8 -25.49 -13.44 -6.43
C PRO A 8 -24.13 -13.40 -7.14
N GLY A 9 -24.05 -13.91 -8.38
CA GLY A 9 -22.79 -14.02 -9.13
C GLY A 9 -21.99 -12.71 -9.23
N ARG A 10 -22.66 -11.55 -9.32
CA ARG A 10 -22.02 -10.22 -9.28
C ARG A 10 -21.40 -9.88 -7.92
N LEU A 11 -22.02 -10.28 -6.82
CA LEU A 11 -21.49 -10.04 -5.47
C LEU A 11 -20.25 -10.90 -5.23
N ARG A 12 -20.21 -12.14 -5.75
CA ARG A 12 -19.03 -13.01 -5.67
C ARG A 12 -17.84 -12.45 -6.47
N THR A 13 -18.09 -11.89 -7.66
CA THR A 13 -17.02 -11.28 -8.46
C THR A 13 -16.52 -9.97 -7.84
N LEU A 14 -17.41 -9.13 -7.31
CA LEU A 14 -17.04 -7.91 -6.58
C LEU A 14 -16.28 -8.22 -5.29
N ALA A 15 -16.74 -9.18 -4.49
CA ALA A 15 -16.05 -9.62 -3.28
C ALA A 15 -14.66 -10.21 -3.60
N GLY A 16 -14.54 -10.99 -4.67
CA GLY A 16 -13.26 -11.50 -5.14
C GLY A 16 -12.31 -10.40 -5.64
N ALA A 17 -12.83 -9.35 -6.30
CA ALA A 17 -12.06 -8.19 -6.70
C ALA A 17 -11.60 -7.36 -5.50
N ALA A 18 -12.49 -7.10 -4.54
CA ALA A 18 -12.19 -6.38 -3.32
C ALA A 18 -11.15 -7.11 -2.45
N ARG A 19 -11.30 -8.44 -2.28
CA ARG A 19 -10.31 -9.25 -1.55
C ARG A 19 -8.93 -9.15 -2.18
N ARG A 20 -8.85 -9.21 -3.51
CA ARG A 20 -7.58 -9.10 -4.25
C ARG A 20 -6.96 -7.72 -4.08
N TYR A 21 -7.76 -6.67 -4.22
CA TYR A 21 -7.32 -5.29 -3.99
C TYR A 21 -6.75 -5.11 -2.58
N LEU A 22 -7.52 -5.50 -1.56
CA LEU A 22 -7.19 -5.28 -0.16
C LEU A 22 -6.02 -6.13 0.33
N PHE A 23 -5.99 -7.42 -0.02
CA PHE A 23 -5.07 -8.37 0.62
C PHE A 23 -3.93 -8.86 -0.27
N CYS A 24 -4.03 -8.71 -1.59
CA CYS A 24 -3.01 -9.24 -2.51
C CYS A 24 -2.21 -8.14 -3.22
N ILE A 25 -2.81 -6.99 -3.49
CA ILE A 25 -2.19 -5.92 -4.29
C ILE A 25 -1.54 -4.86 -3.39
N ALA A 26 -2.21 -4.48 -2.30
CA ALA A 26 -1.71 -3.47 -1.36
C ALA A 26 -1.98 -3.85 0.12
N PRO A 27 -1.55 -5.03 0.59
CA PRO A 27 -1.84 -5.47 1.96
C PRO A 27 -1.24 -4.54 3.02
N LEU A 28 0.00 -4.09 2.81
CA LEU A 28 0.71 -3.24 3.77
C LEU A 28 0.09 -1.83 3.87
N PRO A 29 -0.19 -1.12 2.75
CA PRO A 29 -0.91 0.15 2.83
C PRO A 29 -2.27 0.04 3.50
N HIS A 30 -3.05 -1.00 3.21
CA HIS A 30 -4.35 -1.17 3.86
C HIS A 30 -4.24 -1.51 5.35
N ALA A 31 -3.30 -2.37 5.75
CA ALA A 31 -3.05 -2.68 7.16
C ALA A 31 -2.61 -1.43 7.95
N THR A 32 -1.61 -0.70 7.44
CA THR A 32 -1.12 0.53 8.08
C THR A 32 -2.18 1.62 8.09
N GLY A 33 -2.94 1.77 6.99
CA GLY A 33 -4.03 2.73 6.89
C GLY A 33 -5.16 2.44 7.88
N SER A 34 -5.61 1.19 7.98
CA SER A 34 -6.63 0.78 8.94
C SER A 34 -6.17 1.01 10.39
N PHE A 35 -4.93 0.62 10.72
CA PHE A 35 -4.37 0.88 12.05
C PHE A 35 -4.33 2.38 12.36
N SER A 36 -3.88 3.19 11.40
CA SER A 36 -3.78 4.64 11.56
C SER A 36 -5.16 5.29 11.76
N VAL A 37 -6.19 4.84 11.03
CA VAL A 37 -7.55 5.34 11.20
C VAL A 37 -8.12 4.98 12.57
N VAL A 38 -7.94 3.74 13.03
CA VAL A 38 -8.41 3.30 14.36
C VAL A 38 -7.75 4.12 15.46
N LEU A 39 -6.43 4.26 15.41
CA LEU A 39 -5.69 5.03 16.42
C LEU A 39 -6.06 6.52 16.38
N GLY A 40 -6.15 7.11 15.18
CA GLY A 40 -6.55 8.50 15.00
C GLY A 40 -7.98 8.78 15.49
N ALA A 41 -8.93 7.87 15.21
CA ALA A 41 -10.30 7.97 15.70
C ALA A 41 -10.39 7.83 17.21
N GLY A 42 -9.64 6.91 17.81
CA GLY A 42 -9.55 6.77 19.27
C GLY A 42 -9.02 8.03 19.94
N LEU A 43 -7.90 8.59 19.44
CA LEU A 43 -7.33 9.84 19.95
C LEU A 43 -8.28 11.03 19.77
N ALA A 44 -8.97 11.12 18.64
CA ALA A 44 -9.97 12.16 18.39
C ALA A 44 -11.14 12.05 19.38
N HIS A 45 -11.64 10.83 19.62
CA HIS A 45 -12.72 10.58 20.56
C HIS A 45 -12.33 10.98 21.99
N PHE A 46 -11.19 10.50 22.50
CA PHE A 46 -10.68 10.90 23.80
C PHE A 46 -10.43 12.43 23.90
N GLY A 47 -9.89 13.03 22.84
CA GLY A 47 -9.69 14.48 22.77
C GLY A 47 -11.01 15.26 22.90
N VAL A 48 -12.07 14.83 22.23
CA VAL A 48 -13.41 15.45 22.33
C VAL A 48 -13.99 15.29 23.74
N GLU A 49 -13.83 14.12 24.37
CA GLU A 49 -14.29 13.92 25.75
C GLU A 49 -13.58 14.85 26.75
N LEU A 50 -12.25 15.03 26.60
CA LEU A 50 -11.47 15.96 27.42
C LEU A 50 -11.92 17.41 27.22
N LEU A 51 -12.24 17.81 25.98
CA LEU A 51 -12.80 19.14 25.71
C LEU A 51 -14.18 19.30 26.37
N ALA A 52 -15.04 18.27 26.33
CA ALA A 52 -16.35 18.29 26.97
C ALA A 52 -16.27 18.38 28.50
N GLN A 53 -15.21 17.84 29.11
CA GLN A 53 -14.92 17.96 30.54
C GLN A 53 -14.28 19.30 30.94
N GLY A 54 -14.09 20.23 30.00
CA GLY A 54 -13.47 21.53 30.24
C GLY A 54 -11.93 21.52 30.26
N ALA A 55 -11.29 20.37 30.02
CA ALA A 55 -9.83 20.25 29.96
C ALA A 55 -9.29 20.68 28.58
N LEU A 56 -9.42 21.97 28.27
CA LEU A 56 -9.10 22.55 26.95
C LEU A 56 -7.68 22.24 26.47
N ALA A 57 -6.67 22.43 27.33
CA ALA A 57 -5.27 22.21 26.96
C ALA A 57 -5.01 20.75 26.56
N ALA A 58 -5.49 19.79 27.36
CA ALA A 58 -5.31 18.37 27.11
C ALA A 58 -6.06 17.91 25.84
N GLY A 59 -7.29 18.39 25.64
CA GLY A 59 -8.07 18.10 24.43
C GLY A 59 -7.40 18.63 23.16
N LEU A 60 -6.87 19.85 23.18
CA LEU A 60 -6.14 20.43 22.04
C LEU A 60 -4.81 19.72 21.77
N CYS A 61 -4.09 19.29 22.81
CA CYS A 61 -2.86 18.51 22.65
C CYS A 61 -3.10 17.16 21.94
N LEU A 62 -4.28 16.56 22.09
CA LEU A 62 -4.64 15.32 21.40
C LEU A 62 -5.13 15.52 19.97
N ALA A 63 -5.57 16.72 19.61
CA ALA A 63 -6.06 17.00 18.26
C ALA A 63 -4.95 16.89 17.18
N LEU A 64 -3.74 17.34 17.48
CA LEU A 64 -2.59 17.23 16.57
C LEU A 64 -2.19 15.77 16.23
N PRO A 65 -1.93 14.88 17.21
CA PRO A 65 -1.62 13.50 16.89
C PRO A 65 -2.82 12.78 16.23
N ALA A 66 -4.06 13.09 16.64
CA ALA A 66 -5.26 12.51 16.01
C ALA A 66 -5.35 12.85 14.51
N THR A 67 -5.19 14.14 14.16
CA THR A 67 -5.18 14.58 12.76
C THR A 67 -4.00 14.00 11.97
N GLY A 68 -2.81 13.88 12.60
CA GLY A 68 -1.65 13.23 11.98
C GLY A 68 -1.92 11.77 11.61
N TRP A 69 -2.49 10.98 12.52
CA TRP A 69 -2.84 9.57 12.28
C TRP A 69 -3.94 9.41 11.22
N LEU A 70 -4.97 10.25 11.25
CA LEU A 70 -6.01 10.25 10.21
C LEU A 70 -5.45 10.64 8.84
N GLY A 71 -4.56 11.64 8.79
CA GLY A 71 -3.83 12.03 7.59
C GLY A 71 -2.99 10.89 7.03
N LEU A 72 -2.26 10.17 7.88
CA LEU A 72 -1.53 8.96 7.48
C LEU A 72 -2.47 7.89 6.90
N GLY A 73 -3.64 7.70 7.50
CA GLY A 73 -4.70 6.83 6.96
C GLY A 73 -5.08 7.18 5.52
N LEU A 74 -5.29 8.47 5.23
CA LEU A 74 -5.59 8.96 3.88
C LEU A 74 -4.42 8.73 2.91
N LEU A 75 -3.19 8.98 3.33
CA LEU A 75 -2.00 8.72 2.51
C LEU A 75 -1.85 7.23 2.17
N CYS A 76 -2.13 6.34 3.13
CA CYS A 76 -2.15 4.90 2.90
C CYS A 76 -3.22 4.46 1.90
N LEU A 77 -4.41 5.08 1.93
CA LEU A 77 -5.46 4.82 0.92
C LEU A 77 -5.01 5.27 -0.47
N ALA A 78 -4.39 6.44 -0.58
CA ALA A 78 -3.84 6.96 -1.83
C ALA A 78 -2.72 6.07 -2.37
N ASP A 79 -1.81 5.59 -1.51
CA ASP A 79 -0.76 4.65 -1.91
C ASP A 79 -1.35 3.32 -2.42
N GLY A 80 -2.34 2.76 -1.70
CA GLY A 80 -3.05 1.56 -2.14
C GLY A 80 -3.68 1.71 -3.53
N TYR A 81 -4.29 2.87 -3.80
CA TYR A 81 -4.84 3.17 -5.12
C TYR A 81 -3.75 3.26 -6.21
N CYS A 82 -2.62 3.90 -5.92
CA CYS A 82 -1.47 3.96 -6.82
C CYS A 82 -0.93 2.55 -7.15
N ARG A 83 -0.80 1.67 -6.16
CA ARG A 83 -0.39 0.27 -6.35
C ARG A 83 -1.36 -0.51 -7.22
N TYR A 84 -2.66 -0.28 -7.06
CA TYR A 84 -3.66 -0.91 -7.92
C TYR A 84 -3.59 -0.44 -9.39
N ARG A 85 -3.36 0.86 -9.63
CA ARG A 85 -3.12 1.37 -10.99
C ARG A 85 -1.89 0.73 -11.63
N GLU A 86 -0.83 0.56 -10.85
CA GLU A 86 0.41 -0.06 -11.28
C GLU A 86 0.22 -1.55 -11.62
N TYR A 87 -0.46 -2.31 -10.76
CA TYR A 87 -0.90 -3.67 -11.04
C TYR A 87 -1.70 -3.76 -12.35
N ARG A 88 -2.70 -2.90 -12.56
CA ARG A 88 -3.51 -2.92 -13.80
C ARG A 88 -2.69 -2.58 -15.03
N ARG A 89 -1.69 -1.70 -14.92
CA ARG A 89 -0.76 -1.37 -16.00
C ARG A 89 0.10 -2.58 -16.35
N LEU A 90 0.76 -3.17 -15.36
CA LEU A 90 1.64 -4.32 -15.56
C LEU A 90 0.88 -5.53 -16.09
N LYS A 91 -0.29 -5.83 -15.55
CA LYS A 91 -1.16 -6.91 -16.04
C LYS A 91 -1.47 -6.75 -17.52
N ARG A 92 -1.90 -5.55 -17.95
CA ARG A 92 -2.17 -5.27 -19.37
C ARG A 92 -0.94 -5.43 -20.25
N MET A 93 0.23 -4.97 -19.80
CA MET A 93 1.47 -5.10 -20.56
C MET A 93 1.89 -6.56 -20.70
N MET A 94 1.83 -7.33 -19.60
CA MET A 94 2.17 -8.74 -19.59
C MET A 94 1.19 -9.59 -20.41
N SER A 95 -0.12 -9.31 -20.35
CA SER A 95 -1.11 -10.00 -21.17
C SER A 95 -0.92 -9.74 -22.67
N ARG A 96 -0.46 -8.55 -23.06
CA ARG A 96 -0.31 -8.18 -24.48
C ARG A 96 1.02 -8.62 -25.08
N TRP A 97 2.11 -8.49 -24.32
CA TRP A 97 3.47 -8.66 -24.84
C TRP A 97 4.24 -9.81 -24.18
N GLY A 98 3.65 -10.47 -23.20
CA GLY A 98 4.32 -11.45 -22.35
C GLY A 98 5.25 -10.82 -21.32
N PHE A 99 5.99 -11.67 -20.61
CA PHE A 99 6.96 -11.24 -19.60
C PHE A 99 8.23 -10.67 -20.23
N HIS A 100 8.59 -9.44 -19.83
CA HIS A 100 9.89 -8.83 -20.14
C HIS A 100 10.50 -8.19 -18.86
N PRO A 101 11.77 -8.45 -18.51
CA PRO A 101 12.41 -7.92 -17.30
C PRO A 101 12.31 -6.39 -17.14
N ARG A 102 12.40 -5.65 -18.25
CA ARG A 102 12.26 -4.17 -18.27
C ARG A 102 10.92 -3.66 -17.71
N LEU A 103 9.88 -4.49 -17.67
CA LEU A 103 8.59 -4.13 -17.06
C LEU A 103 8.70 -4.01 -15.53
N LEU A 104 9.62 -4.77 -14.93
CA LEU A 104 9.72 -4.91 -13.47
C LEU A 104 10.77 -3.99 -12.84
N VAL A 105 11.75 -3.52 -13.61
CA VAL A 105 12.81 -2.62 -13.11
C VAL A 105 12.23 -1.35 -12.47
N PRO A 106 11.25 -0.62 -13.06
CA PRO A 106 10.73 0.61 -12.46
C PRO A 106 9.95 0.40 -11.16
N VAL A 107 9.51 -0.83 -10.89
CA VAL A 107 8.65 -1.20 -9.76
C VAL A 107 9.42 -2.05 -8.73
N ALA A 108 10.74 -2.16 -8.92
CA ALA A 108 11.60 -2.96 -8.08
C ALA A 108 11.95 -2.28 -6.75
N ALA A 109 11.89 -0.94 -6.68
CA ALA A 109 12.45 -0.17 -5.56
C ALA A 109 11.69 -0.34 -4.24
N SER A 110 10.37 -0.50 -4.24
CA SER A 110 9.57 -0.62 -3.01
C SER A 110 8.83 -1.95 -2.94
N ARG A 111 8.63 -2.47 -1.72
CA ARG A 111 7.93 -3.74 -1.52
C ARG A 111 6.50 -3.71 -2.04
N CYS A 112 5.74 -2.65 -1.75
CA CYS A 112 4.34 -2.54 -2.21
C CYS A 112 4.23 -2.57 -3.74
N GLN A 113 5.22 -2.04 -4.46
CA GLN A 113 5.29 -2.11 -5.92
C GLN A 113 5.63 -3.52 -6.41
N ARG A 114 6.60 -4.18 -5.77
CA ARG A 114 6.94 -5.58 -6.08
C ARG A 114 5.75 -6.51 -5.85
N ASP A 115 4.98 -6.32 -4.78
CA ASP A 115 3.78 -7.10 -4.49
C ASP A 115 2.71 -6.91 -5.57
N ALA A 116 2.45 -5.66 -5.99
CA ALA A 116 1.55 -5.34 -7.10
C ALA A 116 2.01 -5.99 -8.43
N ALA A 117 3.32 -5.99 -8.69
CA ALA A 117 3.91 -6.61 -9.87
C ALA A 117 3.83 -8.14 -9.84
N LEU A 118 4.05 -8.76 -8.68
CA LEU A 118 3.90 -10.20 -8.49
C LEU A 118 2.44 -10.64 -8.62
N ALA A 119 1.48 -9.85 -8.13
CA ALA A 119 0.06 -10.09 -8.34
C ALA A 119 -0.30 -10.05 -9.84
N ALA A 120 0.22 -9.07 -10.59
CA ALA A 120 0.03 -8.97 -12.04
C ALA A 120 0.65 -10.16 -12.78
N ALA A 121 1.86 -10.57 -12.38
CA ALA A 121 2.55 -11.71 -12.96
C ALA A 121 1.84 -13.04 -12.67
N THR A 122 1.25 -13.19 -11.49
CA THR A 122 0.48 -14.38 -11.11
C THR A 122 -0.73 -14.55 -12.02
N GLU A 123 -1.49 -13.48 -12.27
CA GLU A 123 -2.67 -13.54 -13.12
C GLU A 123 -2.37 -13.70 -14.62
N THR A 124 -1.13 -13.44 -15.03
CA THR A 124 -0.69 -13.59 -16.43
C THR A 124 0.14 -14.84 -16.67
N GLY A 125 0.27 -15.73 -15.66
CA GLY A 125 1.04 -16.98 -15.79
C GLY A 125 2.56 -16.77 -15.83
N HIS A 126 3.05 -15.66 -15.28
CA HIS A 126 4.45 -15.25 -15.31
C HIS A 126 5.10 -15.12 -13.91
N GLN A 127 4.44 -15.63 -12.87
CA GLN A 127 4.89 -15.53 -11.48
C GLN A 127 6.34 -16.01 -11.27
N ALA A 128 6.68 -17.20 -11.75
CA ALA A 128 8.02 -17.77 -11.58
C ALA A 128 9.11 -16.88 -12.20
N ARG A 129 8.85 -16.33 -13.39
CA ARG A 129 9.78 -15.42 -14.08
C ARG A 129 9.94 -14.10 -13.33
N ALA A 130 8.85 -13.55 -12.81
CA ALA A 130 8.87 -12.32 -12.01
C ALA A 130 9.63 -12.51 -10.69
N GLN A 131 9.38 -13.61 -9.98
CA GLN A 131 10.11 -13.94 -8.75
C GLN A 131 11.60 -14.16 -9.00
N ALA A 132 11.96 -14.91 -10.06
CA ALA A 132 13.35 -15.11 -10.44
C ALA A 132 14.04 -13.78 -10.77
N HIS A 133 13.35 -12.87 -11.45
CA HIS A 133 13.88 -11.54 -11.76
C HIS A 133 14.14 -10.71 -10.50
N PHE A 134 13.16 -10.60 -9.59
CA PHE A 134 13.38 -9.88 -8.33
C PHE A 134 14.46 -10.51 -7.47
N ARG A 135 14.55 -11.86 -7.44
CA ARG A 135 15.64 -12.56 -6.74
C ARG A 135 17.01 -12.26 -7.34
N LYS A 136 17.12 -12.15 -8.67
CA LYS A 136 18.34 -11.77 -9.40
C LYS A 136 18.77 -10.34 -9.10
N LEU A 137 17.81 -9.43 -8.88
CA LEU A 137 18.06 -8.07 -8.42
C LEU A 137 18.44 -7.98 -6.93
N GLY A 138 18.49 -9.11 -6.20
CA GLY A 138 18.85 -9.15 -4.78
C GLY A 138 17.66 -9.04 -3.82
N TYR A 139 16.43 -8.85 -4.31
CA TYR A 139 15.27 -8.74 -3.43
C TYR A 139 14.87 -10.10 -2.84
N ARG A 140 14.46 -10.05 -1.57
CA ARG A 140 13.90 -11.16 -0.79
C ARG A 140 12.61 -10.71 -0.14
N TRP A 141 11.81 -11.67 0.32
CA TRP A 141 10.49 -11.39 0.90
C TRP A 141 10.57 -10.51 2.15
N TYR A 142 11.69 -10.52 2.89
CA TYR A 142 11.91 -9.72 4.09
C TYR A 142 12.49 -8.31 3.82
N HIS A 143 12.89 -7.98 2.59
CA HIS A 143 13.32 -6.62 2.24
C HIS A 143 12.09 -5.70 2.18
N LEU A 144 11.78 -5.06 3.32
CA LEU A 144 10.66 -4.14 3.46
C LEU A 144 11.03 -2.73 2.96
N LEU A 145 12.24 -2.28 3.31
CA LEU A 145 12.75 -0.95 3.02
C LEU A 145 13.33 -0.86 1.59
N PRO A 146 13.22 0.30 0.92
CA PRO A 146 13.97 0.59 -0.30
C PRO A 146 15.48 0.40 -0.12
N ASP A 147 16.19 -0.03 -1.17
CA ASP A 147 17.62 -0.37 -1.07
C ASP A 147 18.46 0.79 -0.50
N ARG A 148 18.16 2.01 -0.95
CA ARG A 148 18.86 3.23 -0.49
C ARG A 148 18.68 3.52 1.00
N THR A 149 17.57 3.07 1.59
CA THR A 149 17.30 3.23 3.04
C THR A 149 17.86 2.10 3.88
N VAL A 150 18.13 0.93 3.28
CA VAL A 150 18.86 -0.16 3.96
C VAL A 150 20.34 0.20 4.12
N GLU A 151 20.94 0.82 3.09
CA GLU A 151 22.33 1.29 3.14
C GLU A 151 22.55 2.41 4.15
N ASN A 152 21.59 3.33 4.27
CA ASN A 152 21.64 4.42 5.22
C ASN A 152 20.21 4.83 5.64
N PRO A 153 19.77 4.48 6.87
CA PRO A 153 18.42 4.79 7.35
C PRO A 153 18.10 6.29 7.32
N LEU A 154 19.10 7.16 7.48
CA LEU A 154 18.92 8.62 7.48
C LEU A 154 18.57 9.16 6.09
N ARG A 155 18.84 8.41 5.01
CA ARG A 155 18.41 8.80 3.65
C ARG A 155 16.89 8.86 3.48
N PHE A 156 16.11 8.27 4.39
CA PHE A 156 14.66 8.45 4.37
C PHE A 156 14.25 9.92 4.57
N PHE A 157 15.06 10.69 5.31
CA PHE A 157 14.84 12.11 5.56
C PHE A 157 15.59 13.02 4.58
N ASP A 158 16.30 12.46 3.59
CA ASP A 158 17.02 13.23 2.59
C ASP A 158 16.01 13.94 1.66
N PRO A 159 16.08 15.28 1.53
CA PRO A 159 15.20 16.04 0.62
C PRO A 159 15.22 15.53 -0.83
N ALA A 160 16.37 15.02 -1.30
CA ALA A 160 16.48 14.44 -2.63
C ALA A 160 15.72 13.11 -2.74
N PHE A 161 15.78 12.27 -1.70
CA PHE A 161 14.98 11.05 -1.62
C PHE A 161 13.48 11.36 -1.58
N LEU A 162 13.07 12.34 -0.76
CA LEU A 162 11.68 12.78 -0.67
C LEU A 162 11.19 13.36 -2.01
N ARG A 163 12.01 14.14 -2.71
CA ARG A 163 11.66 14.71 -4.02
C ARG A 163 11.47 13.62 -5.08
N VAL A 164 12.37 12.64 -5.16
CA VAL A 164 12.21 11.53 -6.12
C VAL A 164 11.01 10.64 -5.77
N THR A 165 10.78 10.41 -4.48
CA THR A 165 9.73 9.49 -4.00
C THR A 165 8.34 10.11 -4.06
N PHE A 166 8.19 11.39 -3.68
CA PHE A 166 6.91 12.08 -3.54
C PHE A 166 6.62 13.11 -4.63
N LEU A 167 7.64 13.58 -5.37
CA LEU A 167 7.50 14.57 -6.45
C LEU A 167 8.16 14.08 -7.75
N PRO A 168 7.70 12.95 -8.34
CA PRO A 168 8.28 12.45 -9.57
C PRO A 168 8.05 13.45 -10.71
N GLY A 169 9.11 14.17 -11.09
CA GLY A 169 9.13 14.98 -12.31
C GLY A 169 9.15 14.09 -13.56
N LYS A 170 8.71 14.62 -14.70
CA LYS A 170 8.90 13.96 -16.00
C LYS A 170 10.41 13.86 -16.25
N GLN A 171 10.97 12.67 -16.10
CA GLN A 171 12.27 12.30 -16.65
C GLN A 171 12.04 11.53 -17.95
#